data_AF-A0A9E2XHW9-F1
#
_entry.id   AF-A0A9E2XHW9-F1
#
_cell.length_a   1.000
_cell.length_b   1.000
_cell.length_c   1.000
_cell.angle_alpha   90.00
_cell.angle_beta   90.00
_cell.angle_gamma   90.00
#
_symmetry.space_group_name_H-M   'P 1'
#
loop_
_entity.id
_entity.type
_entity.pdbx_description
1 polymer ?
#
loop_
_entity_poly.entity_id
_entity_poly.type
_entity_poly.pdbx_seq_one_letter_code
_entity_poly.pdbx_strand_id
1 'polypeptide(L)'
;KVRRVILCSGKVYFDLLAERRKRRIDDVAILRVEQLYPFPFASLTKELTLYPGAEVVWCQEEPENMGAWFFADRRIERVLAGLNVKATRPIYIGRPESASTATGSARTHVKEQAELVDRALALPA
;
A
#
# COMPACT_ATOMS: atom_id res chain seq x y z
N LYS A 1 6.90 -14.07 11.02
CA LYS A 1 7.43 -12.69 11.18
C LYS A 1 7.00 -11.89 9.96
N VAL A 2 6.45 -10.69 10.13
CA VAL A 2 5.97 -9.87 9.00
C VAL A 2 7.15 -9.44 8.12
N ARG A 3 7.02 -9.67 6.81
CA ARG A 3 8.00 -9.32 5.76
C ARG A 3 7.59 -8.11 4.94
N ARG A 4 6.29 -7.79 4.89
CA ARG A 4 5.75 -6.61 4.19
C ARG A 4 4.65 -5.94 4.99
N VAL A 5 4.67 -4.61 5.00
CA VAL A 5 3.58 -3.77 5.47
C VAL A 5 2.96 -3.06 4.26
N ILE A 6 1.69 -3.31 4.00
CA ILE A 6 0.91 -2.62 2.96
C ILE A 6 0.16 -1.48 3.62
N LEU A 7 0.54 -0.25 3.30
CA LEU A 7 -0.23 0.96 3.58
C LEU A 7 -1.28 1.14 2.49
N CYS A 8 -2.52 1.42 2.85
CA CYS A 8 -3.59 1.70 1.90
C CYS A 8 -4.62 2.66 2.51
N SER A 9 -5.52 3.20 1.69
CA SER A 9 -6.66 3.98 2.15
C SER A 9 -7.93 3.55 1.41
N GLY A 10 -9.08 3.68 2.06
CA GLY A 10 -10.37 3.36 1.45
C GLY A 10 -10.61 1.87 1.22
N LYS A 11 -11.42 1.57 0.19
CA LYS A 11 -12.04 0.24 0.02
C LYS A 11 -11.06 -0.88 -0.36
N VAL A 12 -9.92 -0.55 -0.99
CA VAL A 12 -8.89 -1.52 -1.38
C VAL A 12 -8.40 -2.38 -0.21
N TYR A 13 -8.49 -1.85 1.01
CA TYR A 13 -8.23 -2.61 2.23
C TYR A 13 -9.02 -3.92 2.29
N PHE A 14 -10.30 -3.90 1.90
CA PHE A 14 -11.17 -5.07 2.00
C PHE A 14 -10.80 -6.13 0.96
N ASP A 15 -10.44 -5.72 -0.25
CA ASP A 15 -9.96 -6.63 -1.30
C ASP A 15 -8.65 -7.30 -0.86
N LEU A 16 -7.70 -6.51 -0.35
CA LEU A 16 -6.44 -7.01 0.22
C LEU A 16 -6.68 -7.96 1.40
N LEU A 17 -7.57 -7.60 2.32
CA LEU A 17 -7.87 -8.41 3.50
C LEU A 17 -8.53 -9.74 3.13
N ALA A 18 -9.49 -9.71 2.21
CA ALA A 18 -10.19 -10.89 1.72
C ALA A 18 -9.22 -11.86 1.05
N GLU A 19 -8.38 -11.35 0.13
CA GLU A 19 -7.44 -12.20 -0.59
C GLU A 19 -6.30 -12.70 0.31
N ARG A 20 -5.78 -11.87 1.24
CA ARG A 20 -4.81 -12.30 2.27
C ARG A 20 -5.35 -13.45 3.11
N ARG A 21 -6.61 -13.37 3.56
CA ARG A 21 -7.28 -14.43 4.35
C ARG A 21 -7.48 -15.70 3.53
N LYS A 22 -7.96 -15.56 2.30
CA LYS A 22 -8.15 -16.67 1.36
C LYS A 22 -6.86 -17.43 1.10
N ARG A 23 -5.74 -16.72 0.93
CA ARG A 23 -4.40 -17.28 0.72
C ARG A 23 -3.68 -17.71 2.00
N ARG A 24 -4.25 -17.42 3.18
CA ARG A 24 -3.63 -17.65 4.50
C ARG A 24 -2.21 -17.06 4.59
N ILE A 25 -2.07 -15.82 4.14
CA ILE A 25 -0.79 -15.09 4.19
C ILE A 25 -0.67 -14.42 5.56
N ASP A 26 0.26 -14.92 6.37
CA ASP A 26 0.45 -14.48 7.76
C ASP A 26 1.69 -13.58 7.95
N ASP A 27 2.49 -13.39 6.89
CA ASP A 27 3.69 -12.57 6.88
C ASP A 27 3.51 -11.20 6.19
N VAL A 28 2.27 -10.80 5.93
CA VAL A 28 1.90 -9.48 5.39
C VAL A 28 0.93 -8.76 6.34
N ALA A 29 1.36 -7.59 6.83
CA ALA A 29 0.51 -6.66 7.57
C ALA A 29 -0.17 -5.68 6.60
N ILE A 30 -1.44 -5.37 6.82
CA ILE A 30 -2.19 -4.35 6.07
C ILE A 30 -2.59 -3.27 7.06
N LEU A 31 -2.09 -2.06 6.86
CA LEU A 31 -2.39 -0.88 7.67
C LEU A 31 -3.18 0.13 6.84
N ARG A 32 -4.19 0.73 7.46
CA ARG A 32 -5.02 1.75 6.84
C ARG A 32 -4.55 3.15 7.25
N VAL A 33 -4.36 4.01 6.27
CA VAL A 33 -4.13 5.45 6.45
C VAL A 33 -5.46 6.16 6.22
N GLU A 34 -6.24 6.26 7.30
CA GLU A 34 -7.59 6.85 7.28
C GLU A 34 -7.56 8.37 7.10
N GLN A 35 -6.57 9.03 7.69
CA GLN A 35 -6.40 10.47 7.60
C GLN A 35 -5.23 10.74 6.65
N LEU A 36 -5.52 11.22 5.45
CA LEU A 36 -4.48 11.65 4.51
C LEU A 36 -3.99 13.07 4.85
N TYR A 37 -4.91 13.96 5.26
CA TYR A 37 -4.59 15.32 5.68
C TYR A 37 -5.35 15.72 6.95
N PRO A 38 -4.68 16.33 7.95
CA PRO A 38 -3.23 16.50 8.07
C PRO A 38 -2.51 15.13 8.17
N PHE A 39 -1.29 15.01 7.64
CA PHE A 39 -0.63 13.71 7.52
C PHE A 39 -0.26 13.11 8.91
N PRO A 40 -0.55 11.83 9.18
CA PRO A 40 -0.53 11.26 10.53
C PRO A 40 0.86 10.74 10.91
N PHE A 41 1.86 11.63 10.97
CA PHE A 41 3.25 11.26 11.26
C PHE A 41 3.39 10.42 12.54
N ALA A 42 2.82 10.87 13.66
CA ALA A 42 2.98 10.21 14.96
C ALA A 42 2.40 8.79 14.96
N SER A 43 1.17 8.62 14.46
CA SER A 43 0.50 7.31 14.39
C SER A 43 1.24 6.36 13.46
N LEU A 44 1.68 6.85 12.29
CA LEU A 44 2.39 6.02 11.32
C LEU A 44 3.77 5.58 11.84
N THR A 45 4.50 6.47 12.52
CA THR A 45 5.77 6.14 13.21
C THR A 45 5.56 5.00 14.22
N LYS A 46 4.53 5.09 15.06
CA LYS A 46 4.23 4.08 16.07
C LYS A 46 3.98 2.70 15.46
N GLU A 47 3.14 2.63 14.44
CA GLU A 47 2.78 1.36 13.80
C GLU A 47 3.95 0.75 13.01
N LEU A 48 4.70 1.56 12.25
CA LEU A 48 5.82 1.05 11.45
C LEU A 48 6.99 0.55 12.30
N THR A 49 7.17 1.06 13.52
CA THR A 49 8.20 0.58 14.46
C THR A 49 8.02 -0.90 14.84
N LEU A 50 6.79 -1.42 14.75
CA LEU A 50 6.49 -2.83 15.04
C LEU A 50 7.05 -3.81 14.00
N TYR A 51 7.46 -3.32 12.82
CA TYR A 51 7.85 -4.14 11.67
C TYR A 51 9.25 -3.79 11.14
N PRO A 52 10.32 -3.87 11.96
CA PRO A 52 11.63 -3.34 11.59
C PRO A 52 12.31 -4.05 10.41
N GLY A 53 11.93 -5.29 10.11
CA GLY A 53 12.47 -6.06 8.99
C GLY A 53 11.61 -6.05 7.74
N ALA A 54 10.45 -5.38 7.76
CA ALA A 54 9.50 -5.41 6.67
C ALA A 54 9.81 -4.34 5.62
N GLU A 55 9.52 -4.63 4.35
CA GLU A 55 9.38 -3.58 3.35
C GLU A 55 8.03 -2.87 3.51
N VAL A 56 7.93 -1.65 3.00
CA VAL A 56 6.72 -0.84 3.07
C VAL A 56 6.21 -0.58 1.67
N VAL A 57 4.93 -0.86 1.45
CA VAL A 57 4.22 -0.67 0.19
C VAL A 57 3.13 0.38 0.39
N TRP A 58 2.92 1.26 -0.59
CA TRP A 58 1.68 2.04 -0.72
C TRP A 58 0.82 1.40 -1.80
N CYS A 59 -0.38 0.93 -1.41
CA CYS A 59 -1.33 0.31 -2.30
C CYS A 59 -2.57 1.18 -2.51
N GLN A 60 -2.91 1.45 -3.76
CA GLN A 60 -4.10 2.22 -4.13
C GLN A 60 -4.71 1.72 -5.45
N GLU A 61 -6.00 1.99 -5.66
CA GLU A 61 -6.70 1.59 -6.88
C GLU A 61 -6.60 2.66 -7.96
N GLU A 62 -6.42 3.90 -7.56
CA GLU A 62 -6.22 5.03 -8.46
C GLU A 62 -4.91 4.86 -9.24
N PRO A 63 -4.86 5.32 -10.51
CA PRO A 63 -3.62 5.44 -11.27
C PRO A 63 -2.49 6.12 -10.48
N GLU A 64 -1.22 5.80 -10.77
CA GLU A 64 -0.06 6.30 -10.02
C GLU A 64 0.02 7.83 -9.97
N ASN A 65 -0.33 8.49 -11.08
CA ASN A 65 -0.41 9.94 -11.19
C ASN A 65 -1.66 10.55 -10.51
N MET A 66 -2.47 9.73 -9.85
CA MET A 66 -3.70 10.10 -9.16
C MET A 66 -3.71 9.54 -7.72
N GLY A 67 -4.83 9.72 -7.03
CA GLY A 67 -4.97 9.30 -5.64
C GLY A 67 -3.99 10.04 -4.75
N ALA A 68 -3.44 9.33 -3.77
CA ALA A 68 -2.63 9.95 -2.71
C ALA A 68 -1.13 9.67 -2.84
N TRP A 69 -0.69 8.90 -3.84
CA TRP A 69 0.72 8.48 -3.97
C TRP A 69 1.70 9.66 -3.91
N PHE A 70 1.59 10.64 -4.82
CA PHE A 70 2.47 11.83 -4.83
C PHE A 70 2.33 12.74 -3.60
N PHE A 71 1.27 12.58 -2.81
CA PHE A 71 1.13 13.27 -1.55
C PHE A 71 1.79 12.48 -0.40
N ALA A 72 1.67 11.14 -0.40
CA ALA A 72 2.07 10.27 0.69
C ALA A 72 3.54 9.84 0.60
N ASP A 73 4.11 9.62 -0.58
CA ASP A 73 5.41 8.97 -0.79
C ASP A 73 6.54 9.61 0.04
N ARG A 74 6.73 10.94 -0.09
CA ARG A 74 7.79 11.69 0.61
C ARG A 74 7.53 11.80 2.10
N ARG A 75 6.27 11.77 2.52
CA ARG A 75 5.89 11.84 3.94
C ARG A 75 6.12 10.51 4.63
N ILE A 76 5.85 9.39 3.96
CA ILE A 76 6.17 8.05 4.44
C ILE A 76 7.68 7.87 4.48
N GLU A 77 8.40 8.27 3.44
CA GLU A 77 9.89 8.27 3.44
C GLU A 77 10.45 9.05 4.63
N ARG A 78 9.89 10.23 4.94
CA ARG A 78 10.29 11.00 6.13
C ARG A 78 10.04 10.25 7.44
N VAL A 79 8.93 9.52 7.55
CA VAL A 79 8.67 8.67 8.72
C VAL A 79 9.72 7.57 8.82
N LEU A 80 9.97 6.86 7.72
CA LEU A 80 10.92 5.75 7.65
C LEU A 80 12.35 6.19 7.99
N ALA A 81 12.79 7.35 7.51
CA ALA A 81 14.11 7.89 7.80
C ALA A 81 14.37 8.16 9.29
N GLY A 82 13.30 8.35 10.08
CA GLY A 82 13.38 8.54 11.53
C GLY A 82 13.35 7.23 12.34
N LEU A 83 13.25 6.08 11.68
CA LEU A 83 13.11 4.78 12.32
C LEU A 83 14.31 3.87 12.03
N ASN A 84 14.63 2.99 12.97
CA ASN A 84 15.62 1.91 12.75
C ASN A 84 14.95 0.70 12.07
N VAL A 85 14.54 0.87 10.81
CA VAL A 85 13.85 -0.15 10.00
C VAL A 85 14.56 -0.38 8.67
N LYS A 86 14.37 -1.55 8.07
CA LYS A 86 14.97 -1.92 6.77
C LYS A 86 14.46 -1.06 5.61
N ALA A 87 13.18 -0.69 5.62
CA ALA A 87 12.57 0.09 4.55
C ALA A 87 13.01 1.56 4.61
N THR A 88 13.52 2.09 3.49
CA THR A 88 13.92 3.50 3.38
C THR A 88 12.91 4.36 2.63
N ARG A 89 12.20 3.77 1.65
CA ARG A 89 11.12 4.41 0.89
C ARG A 89 9.95 3.45 0.71
N PRO A 90 8.70 3.94 0.60
CA PRO A 90 7.59 3.09 0.19
C PRO A 90 7.72 2.66 -1.27
N ILE A 91 7.27 1.45 -1.57
CA ILE A 91 7.13 0.92 -2.93
C ILE A 91 5.69 1.16 -3.40
N TYR A 92 5.50 1.74 -4.58
CA TYR A 92 4.17 1.93 -5.16
C TYR A 92 3.62 0.62 -5.73
N ILE A 93 2.37 0.29 -5.40
CA ILE A 93 1.60 -0.78 -6.04
C ILE A 93 0.18 -0.26 -6.31
N GLY A 94 -0.13 0.01 -7.57
CA GLY A 94 -1.47 0.40 -8.00
C GLY A 94 -1.60 0.36 -9.51
N ARG A 95 -2.62 1.02 -10.05
CA ARG A 95 -2.79 1.12 -11.51
C ARG A 95 -1.67 1.97 -12.12
N PRO A 96 -1.19 1.66 -13.33
CA PRO A 96 -0.21 2.50 -14.01
C PRO A 96 -0.79 3.90 -14.26
N GLU A 97 0.08 4.87 -14.52
CA GLU A 97 -0.33 6.22 -14.89
C GLU A 97 -1.30 6.22 -16.07
N SER A 98 -2.28 7.12 -16.02
CA SER A 98 -3.32 7.23 -17.04
C SER A 98 -3.84 8.67 -17.10
N ALA A 99 -4.28 9.11 -18.29
CA ALA A 99 -5.02 10.36 -18.43
C ALA A 99 -6.46 10.24 -17.88
N SER A 100 -7.06 9.05 -17.98
CA SER A 100 -8.39 8.75 -17.45
C SER A 100 -8.28 8.15 -16.05
N THR A 101 -9.26 8.43 -15.19
CA THR A 101 -9.34 7.89 -13.81
C THR A 101 -9.50 6.38 -13.78
N ALA A 102 -10.12 5.79 -14.81
CA ALA A 102 -10.28 4.36 -14.97
C ALA A 102 -10.43 3.97 -16.45
N THR A 103 -10.25 2.67 -16.73
CA THR A 103 -10.68 2.05 -17.98
C THR A 103 -12.20 2.06 -18.11
N GLY A 104 -12.71 2.32 -19.33
CA GLY A 104 -14.15 2.25 -19.63
C GLY A 104 -14.69 0.83 -19.76
N SER A 105 -13.82 -0.18 -19.74
CA SER A 105 -14.20 -1.60 -19.84
C SER A 105 -14.28 -2.23 -18.45
N ALA A 106 -15.47 -2.69 -18.05
CA ALA A 106 -15.65 -3.40 -16.78
C ALA A 106 -14.76 -4.65 -16.67
N ARG A 107 -14.55 -5.38 -17.77
CA ARG A 107 -13.68 -6.56 -17.80
C ARG A 107 -12.23 -6.20 -17.51
N THR A 108 -11.74 -5.10 -18.10
CA THR A 108 -10.38 -4.62 -17.88
C THR A 108 -10.22 -4.13 -16.45
N HIS A 109 -11.22 -3.42 -15.93
CA HIS A 109 -11.21 -2.91 -14.56
C HIS A 109 -11.07 -4.05 -13.53
N VAL A 110 -11.84 -5.13 -13.67
CA VAL A 110 -11.75 -6.32 -12.79
C VAL A 110 -10.39 -6.98 -12.89
N LYS A 111 -9.82 -7.07 -14.09
CA LYS A 111 -8.48 -7.65 -14.30
C LYS A 111 -7.40 -6.82 -13.58
N GLU A 112 -7.40 -5.51 -13.78
CA GLU A 112 -6.45 -4.59 -13.11
C GLU A 112 -6.59 -4.65 -11.58
N GLN A 113 -7.82 -4.78 -11.08
CA GLN A 113 -8.09 -4.93 -9.65
C GLN A 113 -7.47 -6.21 -9.07
N ALA A 114 -7.62 -7.33 -9.76
CA ALA A 114 -7.00 -8.59 -9.33
C ALA A 114 -5.46 -8.48 -9.36
N GLU A 115 -4.90 -7.92 -10.43
CA GLU A 115 -3.45 -7.76 -10.60
C GLU A 115 -2.82 -6.86 -9.54
N LEU A 116 -3.48 -5.77 -9.13
CA LEU A 116 -2.94 -4.89 -8.09
C LEU A 116 -2.95 -5.58 -6.72
N VAL A 117 -4.02 -6.31 -6.38
CA VAL A 117 -4.12 -7.08 -5.13
C VAL A 117 -3.08 -8.19 -5.09
N ASP A 118 -2.88 -8.88 -6.22
CA ASP A 118 -1.87 -9.93 -6.38
C ASP A 118 -0.47 -9.40 -6.14
N ARG A 119 -0.09 -8.31 -6.82
CA ARG A 119 1.22 -7.69 -6.64
C ARG A 119 1.42 -7.19 -5.22
N ALA A 120 0.38 -6.61 -4.61
CA ALA A 120 0.46 -6.10 -3.25
C ALA A 120 0.76 -7.21 -2.23
N LEU A 121 0.20 -8.40 -2.41
CA LEU A 121 0.40 -9.55 -1.53
C LEU A 121 1.60 -10.44 -1.91
N ALA A 122 2.14 -10.33 -3.13
CA ALA A 122 3.27 -11.12 -3.60
C ALA A 122 4.59 -10.68 -2.96
N LEU A 123 5.20 -11.55 -2.16
CA LEU A 123 6.44 -11.24 -1.45
C LEU A 123 7.65 -11.29 -2.40
N PRO A 124 8.69 -10.47 -2.17
CA PRO A 124 9.94 -10.59 -2.90
C PRO A 124 10.54 -11.97 -2.63
N ALA A 125 11.17 -12.55 -3.65
CA ALA A 125 11.98 -13.76 -3.52
C ALA A 125 13.12 -13.55 -2.51
#